data_AF-A0A843EF27-F1
#
_entry.id   AF-A0A843EF27-F1
#
_cell.length_a   1.000
_cell.length_b   1.000
_cell.length_c   1.000
_cell.angle_alpha   90.00
_cell.angle_beta   90.00
_cell.angle_gamma   90.00
#
_symmetry.space_group_name_H-M   'P 1'
#
loop_
_entity.id
_entity.type
_entity.pdbx_description
1 polymer ?
#
loop_
_entity_poly.entity_id
_entity_poly.type
_entity_poly.pdbx_seq_one_letter_code
_entity_poly.pdbx_strand_id
1 'polypeptide(L)'
;MTTDGIVLKVETATERGEAGLGRVRMDSKTRALLGVVPGDIVEIVGKRSTAAKVFKADKGDRTIYMDSLTRECAGVGVGDPVTVIPREKIVAGRVTLAPDIPGGKLKISGDKTDIIRKGLDNRPLMAGDKVD
;
A
#
# COMPACT_ATOMS: atom_id res chain seq x y z
N MET A 1 -11.23 6.44 20.10
CA MET A 1 -12.16 5.55 19.38
C MET A 1 -11.33 4.39 18.89
N THR A 2 -11.56 3.19 19.44
CA THR A 2 -10.75 2.00 19.14
C THR A 2 -11.02 1.63 17.70
N THR A 3 -10.10 1.97 16.79
CA THR A 3 -10.22 1.59 15.38
C THR A 3 -9.97 0.09 15.31
N ASP A 4 -11.03 -0.70 15.40
CA ASP A 4 -10.98 -2.16 15.38
C ASP A 4 -10.46 -2.60 14.01
N GLY A 5 -9.20 -3.03 13.97
CA GLY A 5 -8.60 -3.59 12.77
C GLY A 5 -9.04 -5.03 12.58
N ILE A 6 -9.20 -5.47 11.35
CA ILE A 6 -9.55 -6.87 11.05
C ILE A 6 -8.33 -7.64 10.56
N VAL A 7 -8.22 -8.89 10.98
CA VAL A 7 -7.16 -9.78 10.53
C VAL A 7 -7.55 -10.42 9.20
N LEU A 8 -6.70 -10.23 8.19
CA LEU A 8 -6.86 -10.78 6.85
C LEU A 8 -5.66 -11.64 6.48
N LYS A 9 -5.88 -12.61 5.60
CA LYS A 9 -4.82 -13.44 5.02
C LYS A 9 -4.28 -12.79 3.75
N VAL A 10 -2.96 -12.73 3.62
CA VAL A 10 -2.30 -12.16 2.44
C VAL A 10 -2.36 -13.13 1.26
N GLU A 11 -2.77 -12.63 0.09
CA GLU A 11 -2.73 -13.35 -1.19
C GLU A 11 -2.11 -12.48 -2.28
N THR A 12 -1.64 -13.11 -3.35
CA THR A 12 -1.02 -12.40 -4.48
C THR A 12 -2.06 -11.75 -5.36
N ALA A 13 -1.90 -10.46 -5.63
CA ALA A 13 -2.69 -9.76 -6.65
C ALA A 13 -2.51 -10.43 -8.02
N THR A 14 -3.62 -10.80 -8.65
CA THR A 14 -3.64 -11.57 -9.92
C THR A 14 -3.47 -10.69 -11.16
N GLU A 15 -3.70 -9.38 -11.03
CA GLU A 15 -3.72 -8.45 -12.17
C GLU A 15 -2.34 -7.85 -12.45
N ARG A 16 -1.81 -8.14 -13.65
CA ARG A 16 -0.56 -7.58 -14.16
C ARG A 16 -0.79 -6.11 -14.56
N GLY A 17 -0.27 -5.17 -13.78
CA GLY A 17 -0.36 -3.73 -14.07
C GLY A 17 -0.51 -2.82 -12.85
N GLU A 18 -0.70 -3.39 -11.66
CA GLU A 18 -0.83 -2.62 -10.42
C GLU A 18 0.35 -2.79 -9.45
N ALA A 19 1.42 -3.44 -9.91
CA ALA A 19 2.64 -3.60 -9.13
C ALA A 19 3.21 -2.22 -8.79
N GLY A 20 3.55 -2.01 -7.52
CA GLY A 20 4.18 -0.78 -7.06
C GLY A 20 3.27 0.45 -6.91
N LEU A 21 1.94 0.31 -7.06
CA LEU A 21 1.01 1.44 -6.87
C LEU A 21 0.42 1.54 -5.45
N GLY A 22 0.78 0.63 -4.54
CA GLY A 22 0.23 0.61 -3.18
C GLY A 22 -1.27 0.34 -3.18
N ARG A 23 -1.74 -0.61 -4.00
CA ARG A 23 -3.16 -0.96 -4.14
C ARG A 23 -3.42 -2.30 -3.48
N VAL A 24 -4.53 -2.38 -2.74
CA VAL A 24 -5.00 -3.63 -2.16
C VAL A 24 -6.43 -3.90 -2.52
N ARG A 25 -6.75 -5.15 -2.89
CA ARG A 25 -8.13 -5.56 -3.12
C ARG A 25 -8.67 -6.37 -1.95
N MET A 26 -9.92 -6.10 -1.63
CA MET A 26 -10.66 -6.80 -0.59
C MET A 26 -12.08 -7.11 -1.06
N ASP A 27 -12.63 -8.21 -0.58
CA ASP A 27 -14.01 -8.59 -0.87
C ASP A 27 -15.02 -7.61 -0.27
N SER A 28 -16.25 -7.65 -0.76
CA SER A 28 -17.30 -6.71 -0.32
C SER A 28 -17.69 -6.86 1.16
N LYS A 29 -17.66 -8.07 1.74
CA LYS A 29 -17.96 -8.28 3.16
C LYS A 29 -16.85 -7.70 4.03
N THR A 30 -15.59 -7.98 3.70
CA THR A 30 -14.41 -7.44 4.39
C THR A 30 -14.41 -5.91 4.39
N ARG A 31 -14.71 -5.28 3.24
CA ARG A 31 -14.83 -3.81 3.14
C ARG A 31 -15.99 -3.26 3.98
N ALA A 32 -17.15 -3.94 3.97
CA ALA A 32 -18.29 -3.55 4.79
C ALA A 32 -18.01 -3.65 6.30
N LEU A 33 -17.27 -4.68 6.73
CA LEU A 33 -16.83 -4.83 8.12
C LEU A 33 -15.88 -3.71 8.55
N LEU A 34 -14.96 -3.31 7.66
CA LEU A 34 -14.04 -2.19 7.91
C LEU A 34 -14.68 -0.81 7.74
N GLY A 35 -15.88 -0.73 7.15
CA GLY A 35 -16.54 0.54 6.81
C GLY A 35 -15.82 1.35 5.73
N VAL A 36 -15.07 0.70 4.84
CA VAL A 36 -14.27 1.37 3.79
C VAL A 36 -14.86 1.19 2.40
N VAL A 37 -14.71 2.20 1.55
CA VAL A 37 -15.11 2.14 0.13
C VAL A 37 -13.89 2.07 -0.79
N PRO A 38 -14.05 1.62 -2.06
CA PRO A 38 -12.96 1.67 -3.02
C PRO A 38 -12.47 3.12 -3.18
N GLY A 39 -11.15 3.33 -3.08
CA GLY A 39 -10.52 4.64 -3.08
C GLY A 39 -10.11 5.15 -1.71
N ASP A 40 -10.63 4.59 -0.62
CA ASP A 40 -10.16 4.89 0.73
C ASP A 40 -8.76 4.32 0.98
N ILE A 41 -8.11 4.84 2.02
CA ILE A 41 -6.79 4.40 2.46
C ILE A 41 -6.92 3.55 3.71
N VAL A 42 -6.17 2.47 3.75
CA VAL A 42 -6.05 1.59 4.91
C VAL A 42 -4.58 1.46 5.31
N GLU A 43 -4.35 1.32 6.60
CA GLU A 43 -3.07 0.91 7.15
C GLU A 43 -3.04 -0.63 7.24
N ILE A 44 -1.98 -1.22 6.71
CA ILE A 44 -1.72 -2.65 6.76
C ILE A 44 -0.58 -2.86 7.75
N VAL A 45 -0.89 -3.54 8.85
CA VAL A 45 0.04 -3.84 9.93
C VAL A 45 0.49 -5.29 9.81
N GLY A 46 1.72 -5.47 9.33
CA GLY A 46 2.43 -6.75 9.31
C GLY A 46 3.59 -6.75 10.31
N LYS A 47 4.80 -7.08 9.84
CA LYS A 47 6.03 -6.82 10.62
C LYS A 47 6.38 -5.33 10.65
N ARG A 48 5.98 -4.62 9.60
CA ARG A 48 6.02 -3.18 9.45
C ARG A 48 4.63 -2.70 9.05
N SER A 49 4.31 -1.46 9.39
CA SER A 49 3.11 -0.80 8.87
C SER A 49 3.38 -0.23 7.49
N THR A 50 2.40 -0.30 6.61
CA THR A 50 2.40 0.36 5.30
C THR A 50 0.99 0.87 4.98
N ALA A 51 0.87 1.83 4.07
CA ALA A 51 -0.42 2.37 3.66
C ALA A 51 -0.79 1.91 2.25
N ALA A 52 -2.06 1.56 2.04
CA ALA A 52 -2.54 1.14 0.73
C ALA A 52 -3.94 1.66 0.43
N LYS A 53 -4.23 1.80 -0.87
CA LYS A 53 -5.52 2.24 -1.38
C LYS A 53 -6.41 1.03 -1.66
N VAL A 54 -7.65 1.08 -1.19
CA VAL A 54 -8.61 -0.02 -1.29
C VAL A 54 -9.23 -0.09 -2.68
N PHE A 55 -9.29 -1.29 -3.24
CA PHE A 55 -9.99 -1.64 -4.48
C PHE A 55 -10.91 -2.84 -4.27
N LYS A 56 -11.83 -3.04 -5.22
CA LYS A 56 -12.78 -4.16 -5.20
C LYS A 56 -12.06 -5.46 -5.60
N ALA A 57 -12.31 -6.54 -4.86
CA ALA A 57 -12.11 -7.91 -5.32
C ALA A 57 -13.47 -8.57 -5.61
N ASP A 58 -13.56 -9.40 -6.65
CA ASP A 58 -14.77 -10.17 -6.95
C ASP A 58 -14.89 -11.46 -6.12
N LYS A 59 -13.78 -11.94 -5.53
CA LYS A 59 -13.72 -13.15 -4.71
C LYS A 59 -12.75 -12.96 -3.53
N GLY A 60 -12.91 -13.81 -2.51
CA GLY A 60 -12.13 -13.79 -1.28
C GLY A 60 -13.04 -13.76 -0.06
N ASP A 61 -12.67 -14.47 1.00
CA ASP A 61 -13.31 -14.37 2.32
C ASP A 61 -12.19 -14.09 3.32
N ARG A 62 -12.16 -12.87 3.87
CA ARG A 62 -11.10 -12.40 4.77
C ARG A 62 -9.69 -12.49 4.15
N THR A 63 -9.60 -12.28 2.85
CA THR A 63 -8.35 -12.27 2.09
C THR A 63 -8.05 -10.86 1.58
N ILE A 64 -6.80 -10.43 1.70
CA ILE A 64 -6.30 -9.19 1.13
C ILE A 64 -5.30 -9.51 0.02
N TYR A 65 -5.58 -8.98 -1.17
CA TYR A 65 -4.75 -9.13 -2.34
C TYR A 65 -3.82 -7.93 -2.46
N MET A 66 -2.52 -8.17 -2.42
CA MET A 66 -1.51 -7.12 -2.51
C MET A 66 -0.36 -7.54 -3.43
N ASP A 67 0.28 -6.55 -4.04
CA ASP A 67 1.43 -6.74 -4.91
C ASP A 67 2.72 -7.03 -4.10
N SER A 68 3.78 -7.45 -4.81
CA SER A 68 5.05 -7.80 -4.18
C SER A 68 5.72 -6.64 -3.44
N LEU A 69 5.64 -5.41 -3.94
CA LEU A 69 6.27 -4.26 -3.31
C LEU A 69 5.55 -3.89 -2.02
N THR A 70 4.21 -3.87 -2.03
CA THR A 70 3.41 -3.63 -0.82
C THR A 70 3.65 -4.70 0.24
N ARG A 71 3.78 -5.98 -0.15
CA ARG A 71 4.18 -7.07 0.76
C ARG A 71 5.55 -6.85 1.38
N GLU A 72 6.53 -6.47 0.55
CA GLU A 72 7.88 -6.17 1.05
C GLU A 72 7.82 -5.03 2.06
N CYS A 73 7.10 -3.95 1.76
CA CYS A 73 6.90 -2.81 2.67
C CYS A 73 6.30 -3.24 4.01
N ALA A 74 5.20 -4.01 4.00
CA ALA A 74 4.59 -4.59 5.20
C ALA A 74 5.45 -5.67 5.90
N GLY A 75 6.47 -6.20 5.20
CA GLY A 75 7.34 -7.26 5.69
C GLY A 75 6.65 -8.62 5.83
N VAL A 76 5.70 -8.92 4.93
CA VAL A 76 4.85 -10.13 4.99
C VAL A 76 4.95 -10.97 3.73
N GLY A 77 4.76 -12.29 3.89
CA GLY A 77 4.69 -13.26 2.81
C GLY A 77 3.26 -13.57 2.37
N VAL A 78 3.14 -14.40 1.34
CA VAL A 78 1.84 -14.97 0.94
C VAL A 78 1.38 -15.95 2.01
N GLY A 79 0.14 -15.83 2.45
CA GLY A 79 -0.45 -16.67 3.48
C GLY A 79 -0.28 -16.16 4.91
N ASP A 80 0.56 -15.14 5.14
CA ASP A 80 0.71 -14.53 6.45
C ASP A 80 -0.56 -13.76 6.85
N PRO A 81 -0.88 -13.68 8.15
CA PRO A 81 -1.91 -12.80 8.66
C PRO A 81 -1.41 -11.35 8.74
N VAL A 82 -2.28 -10.40 8.39
CA VAL A 82 -2.07 -8.96 8.57
C VAL A 82 -3.27 -8.32 9.22
N THR A 83 -3.06 -7.27 10.01
CA THR A 83 -4.16 -6.48 10.55
C THR A 83 -4.39 -5.27 9.66
N VAL A 84 -5.62 -5.06 9.21
CA VAL A 84 -5.99 -3.91 8.37
C VAL A 84 -6.83 -2.94 9.18
N ILE A 85 -6.39 -1.69 9.22
CA ILE A 85 -6.98 -0.62 10.01
C ILE A 85 -7.42 0.50 9.07
N PRO A 86 -8.68 0.92 9.08
CA PRO A 86 -9.12 2.07 8.28
C PRO A 86 -8.47 3.35 8.81
N ARG A 87 -7.96 4.19 7.91
CA ARG A 87 -7.33 5.47 8.25
C ARG A 87 -7.87 6.59 7.38
N GLU A 88 -7.93 7.79 7.95
CA GLU A 88 -8.28 8.97 7.19
C GLU A 88 -7.16 9.36 6.22
N LYS A 89 -7.54 9.79 5.02
CA LYS A 89 -6.60 10.28 4.01
C LYS A 89 -6.06 11.64 4.42
N ILE A 90 -4.74 11.72 4.60
CA ILE A 90 -4.04 12.98 4.89
C ILE A 90 -3.16 13.30 3.68
N VAL A 91 -3.32 14.51 3.12
CA VAL A 91 -2.48 14.97 2.03
C VAL A 91 -1.07 15.24 2.57
N ALA A 92 -0.07 14.60 1.99
CA ALA A 92 1.31 14.78 2.40
C ALA A 92 1.82 16.17 2.02
N GLY A 93 2.27 16.96 3.01
CA GLY A 93 2.86 18.29 2.77
C GLY A 93 4.32 18.25 2.33
N ARG A 94 5.09 17.24 2.77
CA ARG A 94 6.49 17.02 2.39
C ARG A 94 6.80 15.53 2.46
N VAL A 95 7.41 14.99 1.41
CA VAL A 95 7.89 13.61 1.34
C VAL A 95 9.40 13.66 1.08
N THR A 96 10.18 12.95 1.89
CA THR A 96 11.63 12.81 1.69
C THR A 96 11.90 11.40 1.21
N LEU A 97 12.55 11.26 0.06
CA LEU A 97 12.92 9.98 -0.53
C LEU A 97 14.43 9.80 -0.50
N ALA A 98 14.86 8.56 -0.29
CA ALA A 98 16.25 8.15 -0.44
C ALA A 98 16.34 7.16 -1.62
N PRO A 99 17.28 7.34 -2.55
CA PRO A 99 17.47 6.40 -3.64
C PRO A 99 18.06 5.08 -3.11
N ASP A 100 17.40 3.96 -3.40
CA ASP A 100 17.90 2.60 -3.08
C ASP A 100 18.87 2.11 -4.16
N ILE A 101 20.01 2.81 -4.32
CA ILE A 101 21.05 2.47 -5.30
C ILE A 101 22.34 2.12 -4.56
N PRO A 102 22.62 0.84 -4.29
CA PRO A 102 23.84 0.44 -3.60
C PRO A 102 25.09 0.80 -4.42
N GLY A 103 25.91 1.71 -3.89
CA GLY A 103 27.19 2.12 -4.48
C GLY A 103 27.11 3.08 -5.67
N GLY A 104 25.90 3.46 -6.10
CA GLY A 104 25.68 4.35 -7.24
C GLY A 104 25.34 5.78 -6.83
N LYS A 105 25.69 6.76 -7.67
CA LYS A 105 25.13 8.11 -7.59
C LYS A 105 23.94 8.20 -8.53
N LEU A 106 22.78 8.60 -8.02
CA LEU A 106 21.64 8.94 -8.87
C LEU A 106 22.03 10.16 -9.72
N LYS A 107 22.35 9.93 -10.99
CA LYS A 107 22.57 11.02 -11.96
C LYS A 107 21.22 11.57 -12.39
N ILE A 108 20.65 12.47 -11.58
CA ILE A 108 19.51 13.27 -12.01
C ILE A 108 20.07 14.39 -12.90
N SER A 109 19.96 14.23 -14.22
CA SER A 109 20.16 15.35 -15.15
C SER A 109 18.88 16.19 -15.19
N GLY A 110 18.96 17.44 -14.70
CA GLY A 110 17.85 18.42 -14.67
C GLY A 110 16.96 18.33 -13.42
N ASP A 111 15.96 19.21 -13.34
CA ASP A 111 14.92 19.16 -12.30
C ASP A 111 13.87 18.08 -12.66
N LYS A 112 14.09 16.85 -12.20
CA LYS A 112 13.12 15.74 -12.38
C LYS A 112 12.13 15.63 -11.21
N THR A 113 12.08 16.63 -10.35
CA THR A 113 11.19 16.67 -9.19
C THR A 113 9.73 16.53 -9.60
N ASP A 114 9.35 17.10 -10.75
CA ASP A 114 7.99 17.01 -11.29
C ASP A 114 7.62 15.58 -11.71
N ILE A 115 8.56 14.81 -12.28
CA ILE A 115 8.33 13.42 -12.69
C ILE A 115 8.14 12.53 -11.46
N ILE A 116 8.99 12.69 -10.45
CA ILE A 116 8.88 11.94 -9.18
C ILE A 116 7.58 12.32 -8.48
N ARG A 117 7.24 13.61 -8.41
CA ARG A 117 5.98 14.08 -7.83
C ARG A 117 4.78 13.46 -8.54
N LYS A 118 4.76 13.44 -9.88
CA LYS A 118 3.70 12.80 -10.67
C LYS A 118 3.59 11.30 -10.42
N GLY A 119 4.72 10.61 -10.22
CA GLY A 119 4.73 9.18 -9.88
C GLY A 119 4.21 8.88 -8.47
N LEU A 120 4.38 9.80 -7.52
CA LEU A 120 3.84 9.70 -6.16
C LEU A 120 2.41 10.23 -6.04
N ASP A 121 1.92 10.96 -7.05
CA ASP A 121 0.58 11.48 -7.05
C ASP A 121 -0.43 10.32 -6.96
N ASN A 122 -1.47 10.51 -6.16
CA ASN A 122 -2.47 9.48 -5.88
C ASN A 122 -1.96 8.17 -5.24
N ARG A 123 -0.73 8.15 -4.72
CA ARG A 123 -0.15 6.98 -4.03
C ARG A 123 -0.15 7.18 -2.51
N PRO A 124 -0.71 6.24 -1.73
CA PRO A 124 -0.52 6.23 -0.28
C PRO A 124 0.92 5.80 0.04
N LEU A 125 1.51 6.47 1.03
CA LEU A 125 2.90 6.28 1.43
C LEU A 125 3.01 6.34 2.96
N MET A 126 3.87 5.51 3.51
CA MET A 126 4.31 5.56 4.89
C MET A 126 5.85 5.69 4.95
N ALA A 127 6.37 6.24 6.05
CA ALA A 127 7.81 6.35 6.23
C ALA A 127 8.48 4.96 6.21
N GLY A 128 9.48 4.80 5.34
CA GLY A 128 10.19 3.53 5.16
C GLY A 128 9.60 2.62 4.07
N ASP A 129 8.50 3.01 3.42
CA ASP A 129 8.01 2.32 2.23
C ASP A 129 9.00 2.47 1.07
N LYS A 130 9.10 1.41 0.27
CA LYS A 130 9.83 1.43 -1.00
C LYS A 130 8.90 1.81 -2.14
N VAL A 131 9.43 2.61 -3.05
CA VAL A 131 8.74 3.12 -4.24
C VAL A 131 9.60 2.86 -5.47
N ASP A 132 8.97 2.40 -6.55
CA ASP A 132 9.55 2.25 -7.90
C ASP A 132 9.12 3.42 -8.79
#